data_AF-A0A9X5YSL0-F1
#
_entry.id   AF-A0A9X5YSL0-F1
#
_cell.length_a   1.000
_cell.length_b   1.000
_cell.length_c   1.000
_cell.angle_alpha   90.00
_cell.angle_beta   90.00
_cell.angle_gamma   90.00
#
_symmetry.space_group_name_H-M   'P 1'
#
loop_
_entity.id
_entity.type
_entity.pdbx_description
1 polymer ?
#
loop_
_entity_poly.entity_id
_entity_poly.type
_entity_poly.pdbx_seq_one_letter_code
_entity_poly.pdbx_strand_id
1 'polypeptide(L)'
;MQKIPIEYYNLNLFEQLDRPVIAFVKKRPFRKVENLHVFASTEAYEKERRKFEITGYKAQTIPLGMSLDAVIWQPYYVNLVISGLDTSDIIFSKDDLQPLKDLIDSFCIMFAATNAEIENAKAYELMKNKTVYFLGQLLAKEFKVGDRIGFEGIQRESDGKHYVSVKCFLTRESAEKFNMNNRPVTPANLGYLKYFWCKPVIIEPHRDYWIEFL
;
A
#
# COMPACT_ATOMS: atom_id res chain seq x y z
N MET A 1 -15.34 -1.31 23.65
CA MET A 1 -14.55 -0.89 22.46
C MET A 1 -13.10 -1.15 22.77
N GLN A 2 -12.41 -1.98 21.98
CA GLN A 2 -11.01 -2.32 22.20
C GLN A 2 -10.17 -1.60 21.15
N LYS A 3 -9.23 -0.77 21.60
CA LYS A 3 -8.24 -0.13 20.73
C LYS A 3 -7.15 -1.17 20.46
N ILE A 4 -7.12 -1.74 19.26
CA ILE A 4 -6.12 -2.76 18.90
C ILE A 4 -4.89 -2.02 18.38
N PRO A 5 -3.67 -2.27 18.91
CA PRO A 5 -2.47 -1.61 18.42
C PRO A 5 -2.25 -1.92 16.95
N ILE A 6 -1.87 -0.91 16.17
CA ILE A 6 -1.74 -1.05 14.71
C ILE A 6 -0.70 -2.10 14.30
N GLU A 7 0.29 -2.33 15.15
CA GLU A 7 1.30 -3.39 15.05
C GLU A 7 0.71 -4.80 14.88
N TYR A 8 -0.46 -5.08 15.49
CA TYR A 8 -1.16 -6.36 15.34
C TYR A 8 -1.86 -6.51 13.99
N TYR A 9 -2.16 -5.40 13.30
CA TYR A 9 -2.84 -5.41 12.01
C TYR A 9 -1.93 -5.09 10.83
N ASN A 10 -0.70 -4.59 11.02
CA ASN A 10 0.17 -4.14 9.92
C ASN A 10 0.29 -5.17 8.78
N LEU A 11 0.49 -6.45 9.12
CA LEU A 11 0.57 -7.54 8.13
C LEU A 11 -0.78 -7.81 7.45
N ASN A 12 -1.88 -7.90 8.20
CA ASN A 12 -3.19 -8.23 7.62
C ASN A 12 -3.85 -7.03 6.91
N LEU A 13 -3.52 -5.80 7.31
CA LEU A 13 -4.01 -4.57 6.70
C LEU A 13 -3.28 -4.29 5.38
N PHE A 14 -1.96 -4.51 5.33
CA PHE A 14 -1.20 -4.39 4.09
C PHE A 14 -1.73 -5.34 3.01
N GLU A 15 -2.04 -6.58 3.39
CA GLU A 15 -2.63 -7.59 2.51
C GLU A 15 -4.03 -7.23 1.99
N GLN A 16 -4.66 -6.20 2.55
CA GLN A 16 -6.04 -5.81 2.26
C GLN A 16 -6.16 -4.39 1.69
N LEU A 17 -5.06 -3.72 1.35
CA LEU A 17 -5.11 -2.35 0.84
C LEU A 17 -5.95 -2.20 -0.43
N ASP A 18 -5.90 -3.20 -1.32
CA ASP A 18 -6.69 -3.27 -2.55
C ASP A 18 -8.09 -3.86 -2.36
N ARG A 19 -8.43 -4.31 -1.14
CA ARG A 19 -9.76 -4.86 -0.85
C ARG A 19 -10.83 -3.80 -1.15
N PRO A 20 -11.86 -4.12 -1.96
CA PRO A 20 -12.98 -3.23 -2.15
C PRO A 20 -13.78 -3.13 -0.85
N VAL A 21 -13.99 -1.89 -0.39
CA VAL A 21 -14.86 -1.56 0.73
C VAL A 21 -15.91 -0.55 0.29
N ILE A 22 -17.08 -0.59 0.90
CA ILE A 22 -18.12 0.42 0.67
C ILE A 22 -17.89 1.54 1.67
N ALA A 23 -17.60 2.75 1.19
CA ALA A 23 -17.43 3.94 2.00
C ALA A 23 -18.65 4.87 1.85
N PHE A 24 -19.12 5.43 2.96
CA PHE A 24 -20.10 6.51 2.90
C PHE A 24 -19.39 7.87 2.82
N VAL A 25 -19.54 8.55 1.69
CA VAL A 25 -18.96 9.87 1.43
C VAL A 25 -20.04 10.92 1.24
N LYS A 26 -19.87 12.08 1.86
CA LYS A 26 -20.81 13.20 1.76
C LYS A 26 -20.34 14.22 0.73
N LYS A 27 -21.27 14.80 -0.06
CA LYS A 27 -20.96 15.99 -0.85
C LYS A 27 -20.76 17.19 0.07
N ARG A 28 -19.65 17.93 -0.14
CA ARG A 28 -19.20 19.10 0.63
C ARG A 28 -20.29 20.18 0.79
N PRO A 29 -20.27 21.02 1.84
CA PRO A 29 -19.21 21.17 2.84
C PRO A 29 -19.54 20.54 4.21
N PHE A 30 -18.54 19.89 4.81
CA PHE A 30 -18.57 19.43 6.20
C PHE A 30 -18.39 20.62 7.14
N ARG A 31 -19.21 20.71 8.20
CA ARG A 31 -19.08 21.73 9.26
C ARG A 31 -18.47 21.16 10.55
N LYS A 32 -18.23 19.86 10.63
CA LYS A 32 -17.74 19.14 11.81
C LYS A 32 -16.75 18.05 11.40
N VAL A 33 -15.86 17.70 12.33
CA VAL A 33 -15.06 16.47 12.25
C VAL A 33 -15.96 15.25 12.44
N GLU A 34 -15.74 14.21 11.65
CA GLU A 34 -16.56 12.99 11.60
C GLU A 34 -15.68 11.75 11.42
N ASN A 35 -16.23 10.56 11.67
CA ASN A 35 -15.57 9.30 11.36
C ASN A 35 -15.84 8.93 9.89
N LEU A 36 -14.85 8.37 9.20
CA LEU A 36 -15.08 7.70 7.93
C LEU A 36 -15.50 6.25 8.21
N HIS A 37 -16.74 5.90 7.88
CA HIS A 37 -17.25 4.54 8.00
C HIS A 37 -17.09 3.78 6.69
N VAL A 38 -16.43 2.62 6.76
CA VAL A 38 -16.25 1.71 5.64
C VAL A 38 -16.71 0.29 6.00
N PHE A 39 -17.25 -0.41 5.01
CA PHE A 39 -17.83 -1.73 5.18
C PHE A 39 -17.11 -2.73 4.29
N ALA A 40 -16.51 -3.74 4.91
CA ALA A 40 -15.76 -4.81 4.25
C ALA A 40 -16.63 -6.02 3.86
N SER A 41 -17.91 -6.02 4.24
CA SER A 41 -18.90 -7.03 3.86
C SER A 41 -20.27 -6.41 3.53
N THR A 42 -21.05 -7.10 2.70
CA THR A 42 -22.41 -6.68 2.32
C THR A 42 -23.35 -6.69 3.52
N GLU A 43 -23.21 -7.66 4.42
CA GLU A 43 -24.06 -7.79 5.61
C GLU A 43 -23.86 -6.60 6.56
N ALA A 44 -22.60 -6.17 6.77
CA ALA A 44 -22.29 -5.02 7.60
C ALA A 44 -22.84 -3.73 6.99
N TYR A 45 -22.69 -3.57 5.67
CA TYR A 45 -23.26 -2.45 4.91
C TYR A 45 -24.79 -2.38 5.05
N GLU A 46 -25.49 -3.48 4.76
CA GLU A 46 -26.95 -3.52 4.76
C GLU A 46 -27.55 -3.20 6.14
N LYS A 47 -26.87 -3.59 7.22
CA LYS A 47 -27.27 -3.29 8.60
C LYS A 47 -27.26 -1.79 8.90
N GLU A 48 -26.35 -1.03 8.29
CA GLU A 48 -26.10 0.37 8.64
C GLU A 48 -26.57 1.36 7.56
N ARG A 49 -26.79 0.91 6.31
CA ARG A 49 -27.01 1.79 5.14
C ARG A 49 -28.07 2.86 5.35
N ARG A 50 -29.21 2.49 5.97
CA ARG A 50 -30.34 3.42 6.20
C ARG A 50 -29.95 4.61 7.06
N LYS A 51 -29.03 4.43 8.03
CA LYS A 51 -28.55 5.51 8.90
C LYS A 51 -27.79 6.58 8.10
N PHE A 52 -26.99 6.14 7.13
CA PHE A 52 -26.13 7.01 6.32
C PHE A 52 -26.88 7.63 5.12
N GLU A 53 -27.76 6.88 4.46
CA GLU A 53 -28.53 7.39 3.32
C GLU A 53 -29.46 8.54 3.73
N ILE A 54 -30.15 8.42 4.86
CA ILE A 54 -31.06 9.47 5.37
C ILE A 54 -30.29 10.76 5.73
N THR A 55 -29.00 10.65 6.07
CA THR A 55 -28.14 11.78 6.43
C THR A 55 -27.42 12.40 5.21
N GLY A 56 -27.76 11.94 4.00
CA GLY A 56 -27.29 12.50 2.73
C GLY A 56 -25.91 12.00 2.30
N TYR A 57 -25.40 10.93 2.90
CA TYR A 57 -24.20 10.25 2.42
C TYR A 57 -24.50 9.44 1.16
N LYS A 58 -23.49 9.28 0.31
CA LYS A 58 -23.52 8.38 -0.84
C LYS A 58 -22.56 7.23 -0.60
N ALA A 59 -23.03 6.01 -0.87
CA ALA A 59 -22.18 4.84 -0.89
C ALA A 59 -21.29 4.88 -2.15
N GLN A 60 -20.01 4.59 -1.96
CA GLN A 60 -19.04 4.41 -3.04
C GLN A 60 -18.16 3.22 -2.71
N THR A 61 -17.93 2.34 -3.68
CA THR A 61 -16.93 1.28 -3.54
C THR A 61 -15.56 1.84 -3.87
N ILE A 62 -14.63 1.75 -2.93
CA ILE A 62 -13.23 2.18 -3.07
C ILE A 62 -12.29 1.16 -2.41
N PRO A 63 -11.01 1.11 -2.79
CA PRO A 63 -10.01 0.33 -2.07
C PRO A 63 -9.87 0.79 -0.62
N LEU A 64 -9.63 -0.16 0.29
CA LEU A 64 -9.39 0.15 1.71
C LEU A 64 -8.21 1.10 1.90
N GLY A 65 -7.14 0.96 1.12
CA GLY A 65 -5.98 1.85 1.14
C GLY A 65 -6.34 3.31 0.85
N MET A 66 -7.26 3.57 -0.08
CA MET A 66 -7.75 4.93 -0.35
C MET A 66 -8.61 5.48 0.81
N SER A 67 -9.29 4.62 1.55
CA SER A 67 -10.04 5.03 2.74
C SER A 67 -9.10 5.41 3.89
N LEU A 68 -8.00 4.66 4.06
CA LEU A 68 -6.95 4.98 5.03
C LEU A 68 -6.27 6.32 4.66
N ASP A 69 -5.92 6.50 3.38
CA ASP A 69 -5.34 7.75 2.86
C ASP A 69 -6.24 8.97 3.13
N ALA A 70 -7.55 8.82 2.91
CA ALA A 70 -8.52 9.87 3.17
C ALA A 70 -8.50 10.32 4.63
N VAL A 71 -8.39 9.42 5.61
CA VAL A 71 -8.32 9.77 7.04
C VAL A 71 -6.99 10.44 7.40
N ILE A 72 -5.88 9.97 6.81
CA ILE A 72 -4.55 10.56 7.01
C ILE A 72 -4.52 12.01 6.54
N TRP A 73 -5.05 12.31 5.35
CA TRP A 73 -4.88 13.63 4.74
C TRP A 73 -6.03 14.59 4.97
N GLN A 74 -7.28 14.12 5.02
CA GLN A 74 -8.42 15.01 5.11
C GLN A 74 -8.59 15.52 6.55
N PRO A 75 -8.70 16.85 6.75
CA PRO A 75 -8.70 17.43 8.10
C PRO A 75 -10.01 17.17 8.85
N TYR A 76 -11.08 16.77 8.17
CA TYR A 76 -12.39 16.54 8.76
C TYR A 76 -12.61 15.08 9.20
N TYR A 77 -11.71 14.15 8.88
CA TYR A 77 -11.81 12.79 9.40
C TYR A 77 -10.92 12.62 10.64
N VAL A 78 -11.51 12.07 11.71
CA VAL A 78 -10.79 11.78 12.97
C VAL A 78 -10.43 10.31 13.12
N ASN A 79 -11.29 9.41 12.63
CA ASN A 79 -11.06 7.97 12.66
C ASN A 79 -11.56 7.31 11.38
N LEU A 80 -10.93 6.18 11.02
CA LEU A 80 -11.50 5.17 10.13
C LEU A 80 -12.20 4.11 10.99
N VAL A 81 -13.44 3.78 10.66
CA VAL A 81 -14.21 2.69 11.27
C VAL A 81 -14.47 1.64 10.20
N ILE A 82 -13.92 0.44 10.37
CA ILE A 82 -14.05 -0.68 9.46
C ILE A 82 -14.99 -1.72 10.08
N SER A 83 -16.15 -1.89 9.46
CA SER A 83 -17.15 -2.89 9.87
C SER A 83 -17.15 -4.09 8.93
N GLY A 84 -17.37 -5.29 9.48
CA GLY A 84 -17.47 -6.54 8.70
C GLY A 84 -16.13 -7.13 8.23
N LEU A 85 -15.00 -6.58 8.71
CA LEU A 85 -13.68 -7.19 8.50
C LEU A 85 -13.35 -8.25 9.56
N ASP A 86 -13.86 -8.05 10.78
CA ASP A 86 -13.77 -8.97 11.91
C ASP A 86 -15.15 -9.01 12.60
N THR A 87 -15.27 -9.86 13.62
CA THR A 87 -16.43 -9.96 14.52
C THR A 87 -16.81 -8.64 15.18
N SER A 88 -15.84 -7.75 15.39
CA SER A 88 -16.03 -6.41 15.95
C SER A 88 -15.53 -5.34 14.98
N ASP A 89 -16.08 -4.14 15.10
CA ASP A 89 -15.59 -2.99 14.35
C ASP A 89 -14.13 -2.69 14.70
N ILE A 90 -13.30 -2.51 13.69
CA ILE A 90 -11.91 -2.08 13.82
C ILE A 90 -11.87 -0.57 13.67
N ILE A 91 -11.18 0.11 14.58
CA ILE A 91 -11.12 1.57 14.59
C ILE A 91 -9.66 2.00 14.59
N PHE A 92 -9.30 2.80 13.60
CA PHE A 92 -8.00 3.47 13.53
C PHE A 92 -8.19 4.96 13.68
N SER A 93 -7.57 5.56 14.69
CA SER A 93 -7.46 7.00 14.76
C SER A 93 -6.43 7.51 13.76
N LYS A 94 -6.50 8.80 13.45
CA LYS A 94 -5.52 9.45 12.58
C LYS A 94 -4.08 9.26 13.07
N ASP A 95 -3.86 9.34 14.39
CA ASP A 95 -2.54 9.11 14.99
C ASP A 95 -2.08 7.68 14.84
N ASP A 96 -3.00 6.70 14.94
CA ASP A 96 -2.66 5.29 14.70
C ASP A 96 -2.21 5.08 13.26
N LEU A 97 -2.79 5.78 12.28
CA LEU A 97 -2.46 5.66 10.85
C LEU A 97 -1.18 6.41 10.43
N GLN A 98 -0.71 7.35 11.23
CA GLN A 98 0.42 8.22 10.89
C GLN A 98 1.73 7.45 10.56
N PRO A 99 2.09 6.35 11.26
CA PRO A 99 3.24 5.51 10.91
C PRO A 99 3.11 4.79 9.56
N LEU A 100 1.88 4.56 9.08
CA LEU A 100 1.61 3.87 7.81
C LEU A 100 1.52 4.81 6.61
N LYS A 101 1.65 6.12 6.82
CA LYS A 101 1.49 7.13 5.78
C LYS A 101 2.33 6.83 4.54
N ASP A 102 3.61 6.52 4.69
CA ASP A 102 4.49 6.29 3.54
C ASP A 102 4.13 5.04 2.75
N LEU A 103 3.65 4.00 3.43
CA LEU A 103 3.16 2.76 2.85
C LEU A 103 1.87 2.99 2.07
N ILE A 104 0.90 3.66 2.69
CA ILE A 104 -0.41 3.96 2.10
C ILE A 104 -0.26 4.89 0.89
N ASP A 105 0.58 5.92 1.00
CA ASP A 105 0.90 6.82 -0.12
C ASP A 105 1.52 6.05 -1.29
N SER A 106 2.45 5.12 -1.02
CA SER A 106 3.04 4.26 -2.05
C SER A 106 1.98 3.38 -2.72
N PHE A 107 1.08 2.76 -1.94
CA PHE A 107 -0.05 2.01 -2.46
C PHE A 107 -0.94 2.88 -3.36
N CYS A 108 -1.34 4.07 -2.92
CA CYS A 108 -2.20 4.96 -3.70
C CYS A 108 -1.56 5.38 -5.02
N ILE A 109 -0.25 5.67 -5.04
CA ILE A 109 0.49 5.98 -6.27
C ILE A 109 0.50 4.77 -7.21
N MET A 110 0.84 3.59 -6.70
CA MET A 110 0.86 2.35 -7.48
C MET A 110 -0.52 2.02 -8.05
N PHE A 111 -1.55 2.07 -7.22
CA PHE A 111 -2.94 1.80 -7.61
C PHE A 111 -3.43 2.78 -8.68
N ALA A 112 -3.16 4.07 -8.54
CA ALA A 112 -3.52 5.07 -9.54
C ALA A 112 -2.81 4.82 -10.89
N ALA A 113 -1.54 4.42 -10.86
CA ALA A 113 -0.77 4.10 -12.07
C ALA A 113 -1.29 2.83 -12.76
N THR A 114 -1.60 1.77 -12.01
CA THR A 114 -2.19 0.54 -12.53
C THR A 114 -3.55 0.79 -13.21
N ASN A 115 -4.32 1.75 -12.69
CA ASN A 115 -5.61 2.15 -13.27
C ASN A 115 -5.51 3.25 -14.34
N ALA A 116 -4.30 3.58 -14.80
CA ALA A 116 -4.04 4.62 -15.80
C ALA A 116 -4.55 6.03 -15.43
N GLU A 117 -4.72 6.31 -14.13
CA GLU A 117 -5.07 7.64 -13.62
C GLU A 117 -3.85 8.57 -13.59
N ILE A 118 -2.65 8.00 -13.47
CA ILE A 118 -1.36 8.70 -13.59
C ILE A 118 -0.42 7.92 -14.51
N GLU A 119 0.45 8.64 -15.21
CA GLU A 119 1.49 8.03 -16.04
C GLU A 119 2.55 7.32 -15.18
N ASN A 120 3.12 6.23 -15.71
CA ASN A 120 4.18 5.47 -15.03
C ASN A 120 5.39 6.33 -14.66
N ALA A 121 5.80 7.25 -15.55
CA ALA A 121 6.88 8.20 -15.28
C ALA A 121 6.55 9.14 -14.11
N LYS A 122 5.29 9.57 -13.98
CA LYS A 122 4.84 10.39 -12.86
C LYS A 122 4.83 9.60 -11.56
N ALA A 123 4.39 8.34 -11.60
CA ALA A 123 4.44 7.43 -10.45
C ALA A 123 5.89 7.23 -9.98
N TYR A 124 6.84 7.02 -10.90
CA TYR A 124 8.26 6.94 -10.57
C TYR A 124 8.77 8.19 -9.86
N GLU A 125 8.44 9.38 -10.37
CA GLU A 125 8.86 10.64 -9.76
C GLU A 125 8.34 10.83 -8.33
N LEU A 126 7.13 10.34 -8.04
CA LEU A 126 6.55 10.35 -6.69
C LEU A 126 7.18 9.30 -5.77
N MET A 127 7.57 8.14 -6.32
CA MET A 127 8.10 7.01 -5.55
C MET A 127 9.62 6.98 -5.42
N LYS A 128 10.40 7.67 -6.25
CA LYS A 128 11.87 7.52 -6.32
C LYS A 128 12.59 7.74 -4.99
N ASN A 129 12.01 8.53 -4.10
CA ASN A 129 12.57 8.81 -2.77
C ASN A 129 12.10 7.84 -1.68
N LYS A 130 11.13 6.96 -1.98
CA LYS A 130 10.60 5.97 -1.04
C LYS A 130 11.60 4.84 -0.79
N THR A 131 11.48 4.25 0.39
CA THR A 131 12.22 3.02 0.74
C THR A 131 11.45 1.82 0.23
N VAL A 132 12.15 0.93 -0.46
CA VAL A 132 11.65 -0.39 -0.88
C VAL A 132 12.56 -1.47 -0.31
N TYR A 133 12.04 -2.67 -0.17
CA TYR A 133 12.79 -3.85 0.24
C TYR A 133 13.03 -4.72 -0.97
N PHE A 134 14.27 -5.17 -1.18
CA PHE A 134 14.58 -6.12 -2.24
C PHE A 134 15.31 -7.33 -1.66
N LEU A 135 15.24 -8.45 -2.38
CA LEU A 135 15.86 -9.71 -1.98
C LEU A 135 17.29 -9.74 -2.53
N GLY A 136 18.27 -9.42 -1.70
CA GLY A 136 19.67 -9.31 -2.11
C GLY A 136 20.46 -8.36 -1.23
N GLN A 137 21.63 -7.97 -1.70
CA GLN A 137 22.55 -7.12 -0.96
C GLN A 137 23.22 -6.11 -1.88
N LEU A 138 23.27 -4.86 -1.42
CA LEU A 138 23.98 -3.75 -2.07
C LEU A 138 25.42 -3.69 -1.60
N LEU A 139 26.20 -2.79 -2.21
CA LEU A 139 27.50 -2.40 -1.67
C LEU A 139 27.34 -1.78 -0.26
N ALA A 140 27.73 -2.50 0.80
CA ALA A 140 27.87 -1.96 2.15
C ALA A 140 29.15 -1.11 2.27
N LYS A 141 29.20 -0.18 3.22
CA LYS A 141 30.42 0.62 3.49
C LYS A 141 31.60 -0.24 3.97
N GLU A 142 31.30 -1.36 4.60
CA GLU A 142 32.29 -2.34 5.07
C GLU A 142 32.11 -3.63 4.26
N PHE A 143 33.08 -3.94 3.41
CA PHE A 143 33.11 -5.17 2.63
C PHE A 143 34.05 -6.19 3.24
N LYS A 144 33.57 -7.42 3.37
CA LYS A 144 34.42 -8.58 3.67
C LYS A 144 34.63 -9.39 2.40
N VAL A 145 35.84 -9.90 2.23
CA VAL A 145 36.15 -10.85 1.16
C VAL A 145 35.22 -12.06 1.33
N GLY A 146 34.36 -12.30 0.35
CA GLY A 146 33.33 -13.34 0.38
C GLY A 146 31.88 -12.84 0.37
N ASP A 147 31.65 -11.53 0.55
CA ASP A 147 30.31 -10.96 0.46
C ASP A 147 29.74 -11.12 -0.97
N ARG A 148 28.50 -11.60 -1.06
CA ARG A 148 27.81 -11.83 -2.33
C ARG A 148 26.86 -10.69 -2.63
N ILE A 149 27.28 -9.80 -3.52
CA ILE A 149 26.42 -8.76 -4.11
C ILE A 149 25.48 -9.43 -5.11
N GLY A 150 24.20 -9.09 -5.06
CA GLY A 150 23.22 -9.64 -5.98
C GLY A 150 21.81 -9.25 -5.61
N PHE A 151 20.88 -9.58 -6.49
CA PHE A 151 19.45 -9.39 -6.26
C PHE A 151 18.68 -10.59 -6.81
N GLU A 152 17.48 -10.81 -6.31
CA GLU A 152 16.49 -11.67 -6.92
C GLU A 152 15.74 -10.89 -8.00
N GLY A 153 15.86 -11.36 -9.24
CA GLY A 153 15.13 -10.80 -10.36
C GLY A 153 13.91 -11.63 -10.74
N ILE A 154 13.03 -11.03 -11.54
CA ILE A 154 12.00 -11.74 -12.31
C ILE A 154 12.30 -11.59 -13.79
N GLN A 155 12.14 -12.67 -14.55
CA GLN A 155 12.24 -12.64 -16.01
C GLN A 155 10.99 -11.97 -16.58
N ARG A 156 11.20 -11.04 -17.51
CA ARG A 156 10.16 -10.23 -18.14
C ARG A 156 10.35 -10.24 -19.64
N GLU A 157 9.26 -9.98 -20.34
CA GLU A 157 9.25 -9.82 -21.79
C GLU A 157 8.44 -8.58 -22.15
N SER A 158 8.99 -7.73 -23.00
CA SER A 158 8.30 -6.57 -23.57
C SER A 158 8.83 -6.36 -24.98
N ASP A 159 7.92 -6.21 -25.95
CA ASP A 159 8.24 -6.02 -27.37
C ASP A 159 9.22 -7.07 -27.93
N GLY A 160 9.04 -8.33 -27.52
CA GLY A 160 9.88 -9.47 -27.94
C GLY A 160 11.30 -9.47 -27.34
N LYS A 161 11.60 -8.60 -26.38
CA LYS A 161 12.88 -8.55 -25.67
C LYS A 161 12.72 -9.11 -24.26
N HIS A 162 13.55 -10.10 -23.93
CA HIS A 162 13.68 -10.60 -22.57
C HIS A 162 14.59 -9.70 -21.74
N TYR A 163 14.15 -9.38 -20.52
CA TYR A 163 14.94 -8.64 -19.55
C TYR A 163 14.67 -9.13 -18.12
N VAL A 164 15.54 -8.71 -17.20
CA VAL A 164 15.41 -9.01 -15.77
C VAL A 164 15.05 -7.74 -15.03
N SER A 165 13.99 -7.80 -14.23
CA SER A 165 13.56 -6.72 -13.34
C SER A 165 13.87 -7.07 -11.89
N VAL A 166 14.36 -6.10 -11.12
CA VAL A 166 14.69 -6.29 -9.70
C VAL A 166 13.39 -6.40 -8.91
N LYS A 167 13.17 -7.53 -8.20
CA LYS A 167 11.98 -7.69 -7.36
C LYS A 167 12.08 -6.84 -6.10
N CYS A 168 11.11 -5.97 -5.92
CA CYS A 168 10.99 -5.08 -4.77
C CYS A 168 9.63 -5.20 -4.10
N PHE A 169 9.57 -4.77 -2.84
CA PHE A 169 8.43 -4.86 -1.94
C PHE A 169 8.33 -3.56 -1.13
N LEU A 170 7.12 -3.16 -0.76
CA LEU A 170 6.87 -1.97 0.05
C LEU A 170 7.20 -2.21 1.52
N THR A 171 7.14 -3.45 1.99
CA THR A 171 7.42 -3.82 3.38
C THR A 171 8.44 -4.96 3.47
N ARG A 172 9.12 -5.05 4.61
CA ARG A 172 10.06 -6.12 4.89
C ARG A 172 9.34 -7.46 4.94
N GLU A 173 8.18 -7.46 5.56
CA GLU A 173 7.32 -8.62 5.77
C GLU A 173 6.82 -9.19 4.44
N SER A 174 6.43 -8.32 3.49
CA SER A 174 6.08 -8.73 2.13
C SER A 174 7.28 -9.38 1.44
N ALA A 175 8.46 -8.77 1.54
CA ALA A 175 9.68 -9.36 0.98
C ALA A 175 10.00 -10.73 1.60
N GLU A 176 9.94 -10.87 2.93
CA GLU A 176 10.19 -12.13 3.64
C GLU A 176 9.19 -13.23 3.23
N LYS A 177 7.91 -12.90 3.09
CA LYS A 177 6.85 -13.84 2.65
C LYS A 177 7.14 -14.46 1.28
N PHE A 178 7.72 -13.71 0.35
CA PHE A 178 8.02 -14.17 -1.01
C PHE A 178 9.50 -14.55 -1.22
N ASN A 179 10.28 -14.65 -0.15
CA ASN A 179 11.70 -14.97 -0.20
C ASN A 179 11.96 -16.49 -0.24
N MET A 180 11.63 -17.13 -1.35
CA MET A 180 11.79 -18.60 -1.51
C MET A 180 13.24 -19.08 -1.39
N ASN A 181 14.21 -18.20 -1.67
CA ASN A 181 15.63 -18.53 -1.72
C ASN A 181 16.40 -18.13 -0.44
N ASN A 182 15.71 -17.68 0.62
CA ASN A 182 16.32 -17.20 1.86
C ASN A 182 17.44 -16.17 1.64
N ARG A 183 17.24 -15.26 0.67
CA ARG A 183 18.17 -14.16 0.40
C ARG A 183 18.08 -13.10 1.49
N PRO A 184 19.11 -12.26 1.70
CA PRO A 184 18.98 -11.11 2.58
C PRO A 184 17.84 -10.18 2.13
N VAL A 185 17.05 -9.68 3.08
CA VAL A 185 16.04 -8.65 2.80
C VAL A 185 16.63 -7.30 3.14
N THR A 186 16.91 -6.50 2.11
CA THR A 186 17.66 -5.25 2.27
C THR A 186 16.78 -4.05 1.92
N PRO A 187 16.65 -3.05 2.82
CA PRO A 187 16.00 -1.79 2.49
C PRO A 187 16.90 -0.97 1.58
N ALA A 188 16.32 -0.34 0.56
CA ALA A 188 17.01 0.55 -0.36
C ALA A 188 16.09 1.70 -0.79
N ASN A 189 16.69 2.86 -1.06
CA ASN A 189 15.99 3.92 -1.77
C ASN A 189 15.71 3.46 -3.22
N LEU A 190 14.47 3.63 -3.70
CA LEU A 190 14.04 3.15 -5.03
C LEU A 190 14.89 3.72 -6.17
N GLY A 191 15.09 5.04 -6.19
CA GLY A 191 15.86 5.71 -7.25
C GLY A 191 17.32 5.25 -7.27
N TYR A 192 17.94 5.12 -6.09
CA TYR A 192 19.29 4.58 -5.95
C TYR A 192 19.37 3.13 -6.42
N LEU A 193 18.40 2.28 -6.05
CA LEU A 193 18.38 0.87 -6.43
C LEU A 193 18.29 0.69 -7.95
N LYS A 194 17.40 1.43 -8.61
CA LYS A 194 17.25 1.43 -10.07
C LYS A 194 18.55 1.88 -10.76
N TYR A 195 19.17 2.93 -10.25
CA TYR A 195 20.44 3.44 -10.78
C TYR A 195 21.59 2.44 -10.59
N PHE A 196 21.73 1.88 -9.38
CA PHE A 196 22.82 0.97 -9.01
C PHE A 196 22.86 -0.28 -9.88
N TRP A 197 21.71 -0.92 -10.09
CA TRP A 197 21.64 -2.13 -10.91
C TRP A 197 21.59 -1.85 -12.40
N CYS A 198 21.22 -0.64 -12.82
CA CYS A 198 20.93 -0.29 -14.21
C CYS A 198 19.94 -1.30 -14.84
N LYS A 199 18.91 -1.67 -14.07
CA LYS A 199 17.85 -2.60 -14.44
C LYS A 199 16.48 -2.01 -14.11
N PRO A 200 15.43 -2.45 -14.80
CA PRO A 200 14.07 -2.20 -14.37
C PRO A 200 13.83 -2.67 -12.93
N VAL A 201 12.88 -2.03 -12.26
CA VAL A 201 12.47 -2.38 -10.90
C VAL A 201 10.97 -2.63 -10.88
N ILE A 202 10.56 -3.79 -10.38
CA ILE A 202 9.15 -4.15 -10.20
C ILE A 202 8.82 -4.20 -8.71
N ILE A 203 7.74 -3.54 -8.31
CA ILE A 203 7.32 -3.41 -6.92
C ILE A 203 6.03 -4.23 -6.72
N GLU A 204 6.00 -5.03 -5.66
CA GLU A 204 4.89 -5.92 -5.28
C GLU A 204 4.42 -6.81 -6.45
N PRO A 205 5.31 -7.58 -7.12
CA PRO A 205 4.99 -8.34 -8.34
C PRO A 205 3.91 -9.43 -8.19
N HIS A 206 3.40 -9.63 -6.97
CA HIS A 206 2.39 -10.62 -6.61
C HIS A 206 1.04 -9.97 -6.23
N ARG A 207 0.91 -8.64 -6.36
CA ARG A 207 -0.31 -7.88 -6.10
C ARG A 207 -0.92 -7.41 -7.40
N ASP A 208 -2.22 -7.14 -7.42
CA ASP A 208 -2.90 -6.63 -8.63
C ASP A 208 -2.51 -5.18 -8.95
N TYR A 209 -2.06 -4.41 -7.95
CA TYR A 209 -1.58 -3.04 -8.09
C TYR A 209 -0.05 -2.94 -8.28
N TRP A 210 0.59 -4.00 -8.79
CA TRP A 210 2.03 -3.98 -9.07
C TRP A 210 2.39 -2.87 -10.07
N ILE A 211 3.62 -2.36 -9.97
CA ILE A 211 4.16 -1.40 -10.92
C ILE A 211 5.60 -1.76 -11.29
N GLU A 212 5.96 -1.51 -12.55
CA GLU A 212 7.32 -1.69 -13.05
C GLU A 212 7.85 -0.39 -13.63
N PHE A 213 9.08 -0.04 -13.25
CA PHE A 213 9.80 1.13 -13.72
C PHE A 213 10.96 0.70 -14.61
N LEU A 214 10.81 0.94 -15.91
CA LEU A 214 11.81 0.61 -16.95
C LEU A 214 13.04 1.50 -16.86
#